data_AF-A0A6N3Z383-F1
#
_entry.id   AF-A0A6N3Z383-F1
#
_cell.length_a   1.000
_cell.length_b   1.000
_cell.length_c   1.000
_cell.angle_alpha   90.00
_cell.angle_beta   90.00
_cell.angle_gamma   90.00
#
_symmetry.space_group_name_H-M   'P 1'
#
loop_
_entity.id
_entity.type
_entity.pdbx_description
1 polymer ?
#
loop_
_entity_poly.entity_id
_entity_poly.type
_entity_poly.pdbx_seq_one_letter_code
_entity_poly.pdbx_strand_id
1 'polypeptide(L)'
;MNDDLRKELRQQLSQLSITYKLSVEQLVELFQLVSSDWKKVENCPNYEIHSVTNVIRNRKTHRILKPNNCGHVRLKTKDGNDYFKKQNLNYLHVSY
;
A
#
# COMPACT_ATOMS: atom_id res chain seq x y z
N MET A 1 9.98 7.56 16.88
CA MET A 1 10.07 8.37 15.64
C MET A 1 10.96 9.56 15.95
N ASN A 2 12.10 9.69 15.25
CA ASN A 2 13.10 10.74 15.51
C ASN A 2 12.53 12.14 15.16
N ASP A 3 12.96 13.19 15.85
CA ASP A 3 12.48 14.56 15.66
C ASP A 3 12.89 15.14 14.30
N ASP A 4 14.03 14.74 13.75
CA ASP A 4 14.44 15.11 12.38
C ASP A 4 13.45 14.60 11.33
N LEU A 5 13.03 13.33 11.46
CA LEU A 5 12.03 12.70 10.61
C LEU A 5 10.67 13.41 10.70
N ARG A 6 10.29 13.90 11.89
CA ARG A 6 9.04 14.67 12.06
C ARG A 6 9.12 16.01 11.35
N LYS A 7 10.27 16.68 11.41
CA LYS A 7 10.48 17.97 10.76
C LYS A 7 10.46 17.81 9.24
N GLU A 8 11.14 16.80 8.72
CA GLU A 8 11.15 16.47 7.28
C GLU A 8 9.73 16.17 6.77
N LEU A 9 8.98 15.32 7.48
CA LEU A 9 7.60 14.99 7.10
C LEU A 9 6.69 16.22 7.05
N ARG A 10 6.80 17.13 8.02
CA ARG A 10 6.04 18.40 8.03
C ARG A 10 6.38 19.28 6.84
N GLN A 11 7.65 19.34 6.47
CA GLN A 11 8.10 20.14 5.33
C GLN A 11 7.56 19.57 4.01
N GLN A 12 7.58 18.24 3.84
CA GLN A 12 7.00 17.57 2.69
C GLN A 12 5.47 17.77 2.61
N LEU A 13 4.76 17.66 3.72
CA LEU A 13 3.31 17.91 3.78
C LEU A 13 2.95 19.35 3.42
N SER A 14 3.73 20.33 3.88
CA SER A 14 3.56 21.74 3.52
C SER A 14 3.77 21.99 2.02
N GLN A 15 4.77 21.34 1.42
CA GLN A 15 4.99 21.46 -0.03
C GLN A 15 3.83 20.88 -0.84
N LEU A 16 3.29 19.73 -0.42
CA LEU A 16 2.14 19.10 -1.05
C LEU A 16 0.87 19.92 -0.90
N SER A 17 0.66 20.57 0.25
CA SER A 17 -0.53 21.39 0.51
C SER A 17 -0.62 22.57 -0.46
N ILE A 18 0.51 23.24 -0.71
CA ILE A 18 0.64 24.30 -1.71
C ILE A 18 0.39 23.77 -3.12
N THR A 19 1.04 22.64 -3.46
CA THR A 19 0.99 22.06 -4.82
C THR A 19 -0.43 21.67 -5.23
N TYR A 20 -1.14 20.99 -4.34
CA TYR A 20 -2.49 20.47 -4.61
C TYR A 20 -3.59 21.42 -4.14
N LYS A 21 -3.25 22.58 -3.55
CA LYS A 21 -4.19 23.56 -2.98
C LYS A 21 -5.16 22.94 -1.98
N LEU A 22 -4.65 22.04 -1.15
CA LEU A 22 -5.39 21.37 -0.08
C LEU A 22 -4.86 21.83 1.28
N SER A 23 -5.71 21.81 2.30
CA SER A 23 -5.24 22.00 3.67
C SER A 23 -4.42 20.77 4.12
N VAL A 24 -3.61 20.95 5.17
CA VAL A 24 -2.85 19.82 5.74
C VAL A 24 -3.80 18.75 6.29
N GLU A 25 -4.94 19.16 6.86
CA GLU A 25 -5.99 18.26 7.35
C GLU A 25 -6.60 17.44 6.21
N GLN A 26 -6.91 18.06 5.07
CA GLN A 26 -7.43 17.37 3.89
C GLN A 26 -6.43 16.38 3.30
N LEU A 27 -5.13 16.73 3.32
CA LEU A 27 -4.08 15.80 2.91
C LEU A 27 -3.98 14.60 3.87
N VAL A 28 -4.04 14.84 5.18
CA VAL A 28 -4.03 13.77 6.18
C VAL A 28 -5.24 12.84 6.00
N GLU A 29 -6.43 13.40 5.78
CA GLU A 29 -7.64 12.64 5.50
C GLU A 29 -7.49 11.80 4.23
N LEU A 30 -6.95 12.38 3.15
CA LEU A 30 -6.67 11.66 1.91
C LEU A 30 -5.67 10.52 2.11
N PHE A 31 -4.60 10.73 2.89
CA PHE A 31 -3.65 9.67 3.23
C PHE A 31 -4.28 8.56 4.09
N GLN A 32 -5.17 8.92 5.02
CA GLN A 32 -5.93 7.95 5.82
C GLN A 32 -6.88 7.12 4.95
N LEU A 33 -7.58 7.76 4.00
CA LEU A 33 -8.44 7.09 3.04
C LEU A 33 -7.66 6.07 2.19
N VAL A 34 -6.52 6.49 1.63
CA VAL A 34 -5.64 5.59 0.84
C VAL A 34 -5.09 4.43 1.69
N SER A 35 -4.88 4.64 2.99
CA SER A 35 -4.48 3.57 3.91
C SER A 35 -5.63 2.60 4.20
N SER A 36 -6.86 3.11 4.34
CA SER A 36 -8.06 2.31 4.62
C SER A 36 -8.47 1.38 3.47
N ASP A 37 -7.96 1.62 2.26
CA ASP A 37 -8.17 0.75 1.11
C ASP A 37 -7.48 -0.61 1.22
N TRP A 38 -6.54 -0.77 2.14
CA TRP A 38 -5.83 -2.03 2.34
C TRP A 38 -6.57 -2.94 3.32
N LYS A 39 -7.08 -4.06 2.82
CA LYS A 39 -7.79 -5.08 3.60
C LYS A 39 -6.89 -6.31 3.80
N LYS A 40 -6.98 -6.96 4.96
CA LYS A 40 -6.23 -8.21 5.19
C LYS A 40 -6.68 -9.28 4.19
N VAL A 41 -5.73 -10.07 3.68
CA VAL A 41 -6.05 -11.25 2.90
C VAL A 41 -6.51 -12.37 3.84
N GLU A 42 -7.68 -12.93 3.57
CA GLU A 42 -8.24 -14.04 4.34
C GLU A 42 -7.25 -15.20 4.43
N ASN A 43 -7.10 -15.79 5.63
CA ASN A 43 -6.18 -16.88 5.94
C ASN A 43 -4.68 -16.62 5.70
N CYS A 44 -4.30 -15.43 5.22
CA CYS A 44 -2.92 -15.00 4.97
C CYS A 44 -2.60 -13.69 5.74
N PRO A 45 -2.44 -13.72 7.08
CA PRO A 45 -2.45 -12.53 7.94
C PRO A 45 -1.26 -11.57 7.73
N ASN A 46 -0.21 -12.03 7.05
CA ASN A 46 0.98 -11.25 6.73
C ASN A 46 0.79 -10.37 5.49
N TYR A 47 -0.37 -10.41 4.85
CA TYR A 47 -0.62 -9.77 3.57
C TYR A 47 -1.89 -8.95 3.60
N GLU A 48 -1.88 -7.87 2.82
CA GLU A 48 -3.02 -7.00 2.58
C GLU A 48 -3.25 -6.86 1.08
N ILE A 49 -4.51 -6.71 0.69
CA ILE A 49 -4.97 -6.45 -0.67
C ILE A 49 -5.65 -5.10 -0.72
N HIS A 50 -5.30 -4.31 -1.73
CA HIS A 50 -5.96 -3.04 -2.00
C HIS A 50 -7.36 -3.28 -2.57
N SER A 51 -8.36 -2.63 -2.00
CA SER A 51 -9.80 -2.73 -2.30
C SER A 51 -10.11 -2.50 -3.78
N VAL A 52 -9.55 -1.43 -4.36
CA VAL A 52 -9.77 -1.01 -5.76
C VAL A 52 -8.87 -1.77 -6.74
N THR A 53 -7.55 -1.77 -6.51
CA THR A 53 -6.58 -2.25 -7.51
C THR A 53 -6.32 -3.76 -7.46
N ASN A 54 -6.75 -4.45 -6.39
CA ASN A 54 -6.39 -5.83 -6.10
C ASN A 54 -4.87 -6.10 -6.02
N VAL A 55 -4.06 -5.06 -5.86
CA VAL A 55 -2.62 -5.19 -5.61
C VAL A 55 -2.41 -5.75 -4.21
N ILE A 56 -1.49 -6.71 -4.06
CA ILE A 56 -1.21 -7.38 -2.80
C ILE A 56 0.16 -6.94 -2.29
N ARG A 57 0.26 -6.63 -1.00
CA ARG A 57 1.51 -6.25 -0.34
C ARG A 57 1.74 -7.06 0.93
N ASN A 58 2.98 -7.10 1.37
CA ASN A 58 3.30 -7.53 2.73
C ASN A 58 2.80 -6.46 3.72
N ARG A 59 2.06 -6.88 4.74
CA ARG A 59 1.46 -6.00 5.75
C ARG A 59 2.50 -5.26 6.60
N LYS A 60 3.63 -5.92 6.92
CA LYS A 60 4.67 -5.38 7.80
C LYS A 60 5.63 -4.46 7.05
N THR A 61 6.04 -4.85 5.84
CA THR A 61 7.05 -4.10 5.07
C THR A 61 6.45 -3.18 4.02
N HIS A 62 5.13 -3.22 3.83
CA HIS A 62 4.39 -2.52 2.77
C HIS A 62 4.86 -2.79 1.33
N ARG A 63 5.78 -3.75 1.14
CA ARG A 63 6.31 -4.13 -0.17
C ARG A 63 5.22 -4.80 -1.01
N ILE A 64 4.94 -4.25 -2.19
CA ILE A 64 4.06 -4.85 -3.19
C ILE A 64 4.66 -6.17 -3.68
N LEU A 65 3.85 -7.22 -3.74
CA LEU A 65 4.25 -8.51 -4.27
C LEU A 65 4.21 -8.48 -5.79
N LYS A 66 5.29 -8.99 -6.39
CA LYS A 66 5.38 -9.17 -7.84
C LYS A 66 4.65 -10.46 -8.23
N PRO A 67 3.65 -10.40 -9.13
CA PRO A 67 3.02 -11.59 -9.66
C PRO A 67 3.96 -12.37 -10.59
N ASN A 68 3.68 -13.66 -10.76
CA ASN A 68 4.31 -14.50 -11.76
C ASN A 68 3.78 -14.19 -13.18
N ASN A 69 4.30 -14.89 -14.19
CA ASN A 69 3.92 -14.71 -15.60
C ASN A 69 2.41 -14.93 -15.87
N CYS A 70 1.72 -15.66 -14.97
CA CYS A 70 0.29 -15.89 -15.05
C CYS A 70 -0.54 -14.87 -14.23
N GLY A 71 0.08 -13.82 -13.69
CA GLY A 71 -0.59 -12.80 -12.88
C GLY A 71 -0.89 -13.22 -11.43
N HIS A 72 -0.28 -14.29 -10.92
CA HIS A 72 -0.54 -14.78 -9.55
C HIS A 72 0.59 -14.41 -8.59
N VAL A 73 0.24 -14.03 -7.37
CA VAL A 73 1.19 -13.91 -6.25
C VAL A 73 1.10 -15.13 -5.34
N ARG A 74 2.25 -15.56 -4.83
CA ARG A 74 2.35 -16.60 -3.81
C ARG A 74 2.26 -15.97 -2.43
N LEU A 75 1.30 -16.41 -1.63
CA LEU A 75 1.07 -15.99 -0.25
C LEU A 75 1.28 -17.19 0.68
N LYS A 76 1.75 -16.92 1.90
CA LYS A 76 1.81 -17.91 2.98
C LYS A 76 0.58 -17.81 3.87
N THR A 77 -0.11 -18.93 4.07
CA THR A 77 -1.20 -19.04 5.04
C THR A 77 -0.66 -19.09 6.47
N LYS A 78 -1.55 -18.99 7.46
CA LYS A 78 -1.20 -19.19 8.89
C LYS A 78 -0.54 -20.55 9.14
N ASP A 79 -0.99 -21.58 8.42
CA ASP A 79 -0.52 -22.95 8.57
C ASP A 79 0.76 -23.24 7.77
N GLY A 80 1.36 -22.22 7.14
CA GLY A 80 2.59 -22.35 6.36
C GLY A 80 2.40 -22.82 4.90
N ASN A 81 1.17 -23.12 4.50
CA ASN A 81 0.82 -23.54 3.15
C ASN A 81 0.91 -22.40 2.15
N ASP A 82 1.09 -22.76 0.87
CA ASP A 82 1.06 -21.82 -0.23
C ASP A 82 -0.36 -21.56 -0.70
N TYR A 83 -0.72 -20.29 -0.86
CA TYR A 83 -1.96 -19.84 -1.46
C TYR A 83 -1.64 -18.89 -2.61
N PHE A 84 -2.19 -19.17 -3.80
CA PHE A 84 -1.97 -18.36 -4.99
C PHE A 84 -3.18 -17.48 -5.24
N LYS A 85 -2.97 -16.17 -5.28
CA LYS A 85 -4.03 -15.19 -5.55
C LYS A 85 -3.72 -14.44 -6.84
N LYS A 86 -4.71 -14.34 -7.73
CA LYS A 86 -4.59 -13.51 -8.94
C LYS A 86 -4.55 -12.04 -8.55
N GLN A 87 -3.59 -11.31 -9.10
CA GLN A 87 -3.38 -9.88 -8.92
C GLN A 87 -3.57 -9.18 -10.26
N ASN A 88 -4.16 -7.99 -10.24
CA ASN A 88 -4.31 -7.20 -11.46
C ASN A 88 -2.95 -6.64 -11.91
N LEU A 89 -2.55 -6.94 -13.15
CA LEU A 89 -1.25 -6.55 -13.71
C LEU A 89 -1.22 -5.10 -14.21
N ASN A 90 -2.39 -4.48 -14.40
CA ASN A 90 -2.50 -3.19 -15.09
C ASN A 90 -2.00 -1.99 -14.25
N TYR A 91 -1.72 -2.17 -12.95
CA TYR A 91 -1.28 -1.08 -12.06
C TYR A 91 0.24 -1.02 -11.83
N LEU A 92 1.03 -1.92 -12.44
CA LEU A 92 2.50 -1.89 -12.33
C LEU A 92 3.18 -1.05 -13.43
N HIS A 93 2.40 -0.42 -14.32
CA HIS A 93 2.88 0.51 -15.35
C HIS A 93 2.73 1.98 -14.92
N VAL A 94 3.20 2.33 -13.73
CA VAL A 94 3.48 3.73 -13.41
C VAL A 94 5.00 3.87 -13.34
N SER A 95 5.59 3.97 -14.53
CA SER A 95 6.97 4.44 -14.70
C SER A 95 6.97 5.93 -14.35
N TYR A 96 7.63 6.28 -13.24
CA TYR A 96 8.08 7.64 -12.98
C TYR A 96 9.26 7.98 -13.89
#